data_AF-A0A416GB83-F1
#
_entry.id   AF-A0A416GB83-F1
#
_cell.length_a   1.000
_cell.length_b   1.000
_cell.length_c   1.000
_cell.angle_alpha   90.00
_cell.angle_beta   90.00
_cell.angle_gamma   90.00
#
_symmetry.space_group_name_H-M   'P 1'
#
loop_
_entity.id
_entity.type
_entity.pdbx_description
1 polymer ?
#
loop_
_entity_poly.entity_id
_entity_poly.type
_entity_poly.pdbx_seq_one_letter_code
_entity_poly.pdbx_strand_id
1 'polypeptide(L)'
;MFLVLCVCSLLVFGQQTFKADLSCKEENLHLVIDLYAESINVPGMEMFGPMHGYLNGNVYGIWSITSAKVINENNALIRLSNDQGSETQEVKLTKTDDQYIFEQVDGVSIKKVVGKKLVKIPKKLIFKLTE
;
A
#
# COMPACT_ATOMS: atom_id res chain seq x y z
N MET A 1 -26.43 -49.09 -7.44
CA MET A 1 -25.15 -48.35 -7.52
C MET A 1 -25.48 -46.92 -7.92
N PHE A 2 -25.65 -46.01 -6.94
CA PHE A 2 -25.93 -44.59 -7.19
C PHE A 2 -24.63 -43.81 -6.93
N LEU A 3 -24.06 -43.24 -7.99
CA LEU A 3 -22.89 -42.37 -7.92
C LEU A 3 -23.37 -40.96 -7.54
N VAL A 4 -23.15 -40.55 -6.28
CA VAL A 4 -23.37 -39.16 -5.86
C VAL A 4 -22.08 -38.40 -6.14
N LEU A 5 -22.06 -37.65 -7.26
CA LEU A 5 -21.04 -36.63 -7.54
C LEU A 5 -21.34 -35.41 -6.65
N CYS A 6 -20.71 -35.37 -5.48
CA CYS A 6 -20.67 -34.18 -4.65
C CYS A 6 -19.72 -33.18 -5.31
N VAL A 7 -20.26 -32.20 -6.03
CA VAL A 7 -19.49 -31.09 -6.59
C VAL A 7 -19.05 -30.22 -5.42
N CYS A 8 -17.78 -30.33 -5.03
CA CYS A 8 -17.14 -29.38 -4.13
C CYS A 8 -17.02 -28.04 -4.86
N SER A 9 -17.91 -27.10 -4.57
CA SER A 9 -17.73 -25.69 -4.91
C SER A 9 -16.51 -25.17 -4.13
N LEU A 10 -15.33 -25.20 -4.74
CA LEU A 10 -14.19 -24.46 -4.24
C LEU A 10 -14.55 -22.99 -4.29
N LEU A 11 -14.87 -22.40 -3.13
CA LEU A 11 -14.89 -20.96 -2.97
C LEU A 11 -13.45 -20.48 -3.18
N VAL A 12 -13.14 -20.08 -4.42
CA VAL A 12 -11.96 -19.27 -4.69
C VAL A 12 -12.21 -17.94 -3.97
N PHE A 13 -11.67 -17.79 -2.76
CA PHE A 13 -11.47 -16.47 -2.19
C PHE A 13 -10.50 -15.76 -3.14
N GLY A 14 -11.05 -15.01 -4.09
CA GLY A 14 -10.25 -14.25 -5.05
C GLY A 14 -9.37 -13.28 -4.29
N GLN A 15 -8.05 -13.36 -4.49
CA GLN A 15 -7.12 -12.37 -3.96
C GLN A 15 -7.54 -11.00 -4.52
N GLN A 16 -7.91 -10.08 -3.64
CA GLN A 16 -8.26 -8.73 -4.05
C GLN A 16 -6.96 -8.00 -4.43
N THR A 17 -6.88 -7.48 -5.66
CA THR A 17 -5.65 -6.90 -6.23
C THR A 17 -5.01 -5.84 -5.33
N PHE A 18 -5.82 -5.01 -4.68
CA PHE A 18 -5.35 -3.92 -3.82
C PHE A 18 -5.56 -4.17 -2.33
N LYS A 19 -5.44 -5.43 -1.92
CA LYS A 19 -5.37 -5.86 -0.53
C LYS A 19 -4.15 -6.76 -0.34
N ALA A 20 -3.05 -6.21 0.18
CA ALA A 20 -1.75 -6.89 0.17
C ALA A 20 -0.74 -6.25 1.14
N ASP A 21 0.21 -7.08 1.58
CA ASP A 21 1.46 -6.65 2.21
C ASP A 21 2.58 -6.63 1.18
N LEU A 22 3.15 -5.46 0.93
CA LEU A 22 4.10 -5.24 -0.15
C LEU A 22 5.47 -4.77 0.38
N SER A 23 6.55 -5.21 -0.28
CA SER A 23 7.92 -4.81 0.05
C SER A 23 8.66 -4.25 -1.16
N CYS A 24 9.42 -3.17 -0.95
CA CYS A 24 10.42 -2.65 -1.87
C CYS A 24 11.79 -2.88 -1.24
N LYS A 25 12.43 -4.00 -1.59
CA LYS A 25 13.72 -4.43 -1.00
C LYS A 25 14.85 -3.43 -1.28
N GLU A 26 14.85 -2.80 -2.46
CA GLU A 26 15.87 -1.82 -2.88
C GLU A 26 15.93 -0.60 -1.96
N GLU A 27 14.77 -0.09 -1.54
CA GLU A 27 14.68 1.08 -0.67
C GLU A 27 14.38 0.75 0.79
N ASN A 28 14.25 -0.55 1.13
CA ASN A 28 13.83 -1.04 2.45
C ASN A 28 12.52 -0.41 2.93
N LEU A 29 11.49 -0.51 2.10
CA LEU A 29 10.15 0.04 2.37
C LEU A 29 9.10 -1.06 2.43
N HIS A 30 8.10 -0.88 3.28
CA HIS A 30 6.91 -1.73 3.32
C HIS A 30 5.65 -0.88 3.12
N LEU A 31 4.76 -1.40 2.29
CA LEU A 31 3.48 -0.80 1.96
C LEU A 31 2.39 -1.83 2.26
N VAL A 32 1.59 -1.56 3.27
CA VAL A 32 0.46 -2.41 3.67
C VAL A 32 -0.82 -1.74 3.20
N ILE A 33 -1.65 -2.45 2.44
CA ILE A 33 -2.84 -1.86 1.79
C ILE A 33 -4.09 -2.73 1.91
N ASP A 34 -5.22 -2.05 2.11
CA ASP A 34 -6.59 -2.49 1.83
C ASP A 34 -7.31 -1.28 1.23
N LEU A 35 -7.23 -1.15 -0.10
CA LEU A 35 -7.81 0.01 -0.79
C LEU A 35 -9.34 -0.09 -0.94
N TYR A 36 -9.96 -1.16 -0.42
CA TYR A 36 -11.40 -1.39 -0.48
C TYR A 36 -12.11 -1.04 0.83
N ALA A 37 -11.39 -1.03 1.96
CA ALA A 37 -11.94 -0.68 3.26
C ALA A 37 -10.86 -0.09 4.18
N GLU A 38 -11.26 0.82 5.07
CA GLU A 38 -10.42 1.25 6.19
C GLU A 38 -10.35 0.12 7.23
N SER A 39 -9.41 -0.81 7.03
CA SER A 39 -9.30 -2.05 7.82
C SER A 39 -7.93 -2.23 8.50
N ILE A 40 -6.97 -1.36 8.22
CA ILE A 40 -5.58 -1.50 8.69
C ILE A 40 -5.31 -0.53 9.83
N ASN A 41 -4.91 -1.07 10.99
CA ASN A 41 -4.39 -0.26 12.08
C ASN A 41 -2.97 0.19 11.74
N VAL A 42 -2.75 1.50 11.71
CA VAL A 42 -1.42 2.07 11.48
C VAL A 42 -0.63 2.03 12.79
N PRO A 43 0.61 1.49 12.82
CA PRO A 43 1.40 1.38 14.05
C PRO A 43 1.59 2.74 14.75
N GLY A 44 1.22 2.82 16.02
CA GLY A 44 1.36 4.05 16.82
C GLY A 44 0.30 5.11 16.55
N MET A 45 -0.75 4.78 15.79
CA MET A 45 -1.86 5.66 15.44
C MET A 45 -3.23 5.04 15.77
N GLU A 46 -3.28 4.07 16.67
CA GLU A 46 -4.48 3.27 16.97
C GLU A 46 -5.67 4.14 17.42
N MET A 47 -5.41 5.29 18.04
CA MET A 47 -6.44 6.24 18.48
C MET A 47 -7.21 6.91 17.34
N PHE A 48 -6.67 6.91 16.12
CA PHE A 48 -7.29 7.53 14.95
C PHE A 48 -8.21 6.56 14.18
N GLY A 49 -8.29 5.29 14.61
CA GLY A 49 -9.04 4.26 13.92
C GLY A 49 -8.28 3.63 12.75
N PRO A 50 -8.85 2.59 12.13
CA PRO A 50 -8.24 1.94 10.98
C PRO A 50 -8.23 2.86 9.75
N MET A 51 -7.29 2.62 8.84
CA MET A 51 -7.12 3.35 7.59
C MET A 51 -6.99 2.37 6.41
N HIS A 52 -6.84 2.89 5.19
CA HIS A 52 -6.61 2.08 4.00
C HIS A 52 -5.22 1.43 3.94
N GLY A 53 -4.33 1.77 4.88
CA GLY A 53 -2.98 1.24 4.94
C GLY A 53 -1.94 2.29 5.28
N TYR A 54 -0.66 1.94 5.08
CA TYR A 54 0.46 2.82 5.36
C TYR A 54 1.73 2.40 4.58
N LEU A 55 2.65 3.36 4.44
CA LEU A 55 4.03 3.17 4.00
C LEU A 55 4.97 3.43 5.18
N ASN A 56 5.87 2.50 5.47
CA ASN A 56 6.93 2.65 6.47
C ASN A 56 8.25 1.98 6.01
N GLY A 57 9.20 1.83 6.95
CA GLY A 57 10.54 1.31 6.70
C GLY A 57 11.55 2.46 6.68
N ASN A 58 12.36 2.54 5.64
CA ASN A 58 13.36 3.59 5.45
C ASN A 58 12.75 4.90 4.88
N VAL A 59 11.74 5.41 5.57
CA VAL A 59 11.11 6.73 5.32
C VAL A 59 11.12 7.53 6.61
N TYR A 60 11.04 8.85 6.50
CA TYR A 60 10.93 9.73 7.64
C TYR A 60 9.49 9.70 8.16
N GLY A 61 9.31 9.06 9.30
CA GLY A 61 8.00 8.83 9.92
C GLY A 61 7.22 7.69 9.26
N ILE A 62 5.94 7.60 9.59
CA ILE A 62 4.98 6.71 8.91
C ILE A 62 4.08 7.56 8.00
N TRP A 63 3.79 7.05 6.81
CA TRP A 63 2.89 7.70 5.87
C TRP A 63 1.60 6.90 5.75
N SER A 64 0.52 7.39 6.33
CA SER A 64 -0.78 6.71 6.38
C SER A 64 -1.61 6.98 5.13
N ILE A 65 -2.32 5.98 4.61
CA ILE A 65 -3.22 6.12 3.47
C ILE A 65 -4.57 6.61 3.97
N THR A 66 -4.80 7.92 3.85
CA THR A 66 -6.02 8.58 4.36
C THR A 66 -7.19 8.49 3.39
N SER A 67 -6.94 8.18 2.11
CA SER A 67 -7.99 7.90 1.13
C SER A 67 -7.46 7.08 -0.04
N ALA A 68 -8.35 6.29 -0.64
CA ALA A 68 -8.04 5.48 -1.80
C ALA A 68 -9.18 5.49 -2.83
N LYS A 69 -8.83 5.43 -4.10
CA LYS A 69 -9.76 5.27 -5.22
C LYS A 69 -9.22 4.23 -6.18
N VAL A 70 -9.84 3.05 -6.20
CA VAL A 70 -9.59 2.05 -7.25
C VAL A 70 -10.22 2.56 -8.55
N ILE A 71 -9.39 2.80 -9.57
CA ILE A 71 -9.81 3.32 -10.86
C ILE A 71 -10.26 2.18 -11.77
N ASN A 72 -9.51 1.08 -11.76
CA ASN A 72 -9.78 -0.16 -12.48
C ASN A 72 -8.99 -1.32 -11.86
N GLU A 73 -9.01 -2.49 -12.49
CA GLU A 73 -8.37 -3.71 -12.01
C GLU A 73 -6.85 -3.60 -11.83
N ASN A 74 -6.19 -2.68 -12.54
CA ASN A 74 -4.74 -2.49 -12.47
C ASN A 74 -4.30 -1.17 -11.83
N ASN A 75 -5.20 -0.20 -11.62
CA ASN A 75 -4.81 1.15 -11.22
C ASN A 75 -5.63 1.63 -10.02
N ALA A 76 -4.93 2.24 -9.05
CA ALA A 76 -5.52 2.97 -7.95
C ALA A 76 -4.80 4.31 -7.73
N LEU A 77 -5.54 5.28 -7.19
CA LEU A 77 -5.00 6.54 -6.69
C LEU A 77 -5.14 6.55 -5.18
N ILE A 78 -4.04 6.80 -4.47
CA ILE A 78 -4.02 6.81 -3.00
C ILE A 78 -3.47 8.14 -2.50
N ARG A 79 -4.03 8.66 -1.42
CA ARG A 79 -3.51 9.83 -0.72
C ARG A 79 -2.84 9.40 0.57
N LEU A 80 -1.58 9.79 0.70
CA LEU A 80 -0.78 9.58 1.90
C LEU A 80 -0.68 10.88 2.70
N SER A 81 -0.63 10.76 4.03
CA SER A 81 -0.26 11.84 4.94
C SER A 81 0.82 11.35 5.91
N ASN A 82 1.80 12.20 6.20
CA ASN A 82 2.80 11.86 7.21
C ASN A 82 2.19 11.84 8.62
N ASP A 83 2.91 11.22 9.56
CA ASP A 83 2.49 11.09 10.95
C ASP A 83 2.29 12.41 11.71
N GLN A 84 2.84 13.51 11.20
CA GLN A 84 2.63 14.86 11.73
C GLN A 84 1.39 15.56 11.13
N GLY A 85 0.74 14.97 10.13
CA GLY A 85 -0.40 15.55 9.41
C GLY A 85 -0.07 16.82 8.60
N SER A 86 1.22 17.16 8.45
CA SER A 86 1.69 18.42 7.84
C SER A 86 2.02 18.28 6.36
N GLU A 87 2.27 17.07 5.89
CA GLU A 87 2.61 16.77 4.50
C GLU A 87 1.62 15.75 3.93
N THR A 88 1.28 15.92 2.66
CA THR A 88 0.47 14.96 1.91
C THR A 88 1.09 14.68 0.55
N GLN A 89 0.93 13.45 0.08
CA GLN A 89 1.41 12.99 -1.22
C GLN A 89 0.34 12.10 -1.86
N GLU A 90 -0.05 12.43 -3.09
CA GLU A 90 -0.88 11.57 -3.93
C GLU A 90 0.00 10.63 -4.75
N VAL A 91 -0.41 9.37 -4.85
CA VAL A 91 0.34 8.31 -5.51
C VAL A 91 -0.57 7.53 -6.44
N LYS A 92 -0.08 7.27 -7.65
CA LYS A 92 -0.66 6.27 -8.52
C LYS A 92 -0.02 4.91 -8.23
N LEU A 93 -0.83 3.95 -7.82
CA LEU A 93 -0.42 2.56 -7.63
C LEU A 93 -0.90 1.73 -8.83
N THR A 94 0.03 1.08 -9.54
CA THR A 94 -0.28 0.26 -10.71
C THR A 94 0.14 -1.20 -10.49
N LYS A 95 -0.80 -2.14 -10.53
CA LYS A 95 -0.54 -3.57 -10.52
C LYS A 95 -0.12 -4.04 -11.93
N THR A 96 1.04 -4.68 -12.02
CA THR A 96 1.45 -5.53 -13.16
C THR A 96 1.37 -7.00 -12.76
N ASP A 97 1.80 -7.96 -13.58
CA ASP A 97 1.67 -9.39 -13.27
C ASP A 97 2.27 -9.76 -11.91
N ASP A 98 3.53 -9.42 -11.64
CA ASP A 98 4.26 -9.82 -10.42
C ASP A 98 4.57 -8.65 -9.46
N GLN A 99 4.16 -7.42 -9.78
CA GLN A 99 4.67 -6.22 -9.09
C GLN A 99 3.59 -5.14 -8.93
N TYR A 100 3.92 -4.15 -8.11
CA TYR A 100 3.19 -2.92 -7.92
C TYR A 100 4.12 -1.73 -8.15
N ILE A 101 3.78 -0.88 -9.09
CA ILE A 101 4.51 0.35 -9.38
C ILE A 101 3.85 1.46 -8.56
N PHE A 102 4.61 2.01 -7.61
CA PHE A 102 4.22 3.16 -6.80
C PHE A 102 4.84 4.41 -7.41
N GLU A 103 4.02 5.34 -7.90
CA GLU A 103 4.48 6.59 -8.53
C GLU A 103 3.91 7.80 -7.81
N GLN A 104 4.77 8.63 -7.22
CA GLN A 104 4.41 9.90 -6.60
C GLN A 104 3.97 10.89 -7.68
N VAL A 105 2.71 11.37 -7.64
CA VAL A 105 2.14 12.22 -8.70
C VAL A 105 1.96 13.68 -8.30
N ASP A 106 1.53 13.96 -7.07
CA ASP A 106 1.28 15.33 -6.59
C ASP A 106 1.49 15.47 -5.07
N GLY A 107 1.97 16.63 -4.61
CA GLY A 107 2.24 16.90 -3.20
C GLY A 107 3.73 16.89 -2.82
N VAL A 108 3.99 16.73 -1.52
CA VAL A 108 5.35 16.80 -0.97
C VAL A 108 6.05 15.46 -1.14
N SER A 109 7.19 15.48 -1.85
CA SER A 109 7.99 14.27 -2.04
C SER A 109 8.33 13.61 -0.71
N ILE A 110 8.05 12.32 -0.60
CA ILE A 110 8.39 11.51 0.56
C ILE A 110 9.92 11.49 0.72
N LYS A 111 10.39 11.55 1.97
CA LYS A 111 11.82 11.63 2.29
C LYS A 111 12.22 10.52 3.25
N LYS A 112 13.52 10.22 3.26
CA LYS A 112 14.20 9.37 4.23
C LYS A 112 15.33 10.13 4.91
N VAL A 113 15.79 9.62 6.04
CA VAL A 113 16.93 10.20 6.76
C VAL A 113 18.22 9.59 6.22
N VAL A 114 19.12 10.42 5.70
CA VAL A 114 20.48 10.02 5.31
C VAL A 114 21.46 10.89 6.08
N GLY A 115 22.13 10.31 7.07
CA GLY A 115 22.94 11.07 8.04
C GLY A 115 22.06 12.02 8.85
N LYS A 116 22.30 13.33 8.74
CA LYS A 116 21.53 14.38 9.43
C LYS A 116 20.61 15.19 8.48
N LYS A 117 20.32 14.64 7.30
CA LYS A 117 19.54 15.33 6.25
C LYS A 117 18.35 14.49 5.81
N LEU A 118 17.28 15.17 5.42
CA LEU A 118 16.14 14.57 4.73
C LEU A 118 16.42 14.54 3.22
N VAL A 119 16.42 13.35 2.64
CA VAL A 119 16.68 13.12 1.21
C VAL A 119 15.44 12.48 0.60
N LYS A 120 15.02 12.94 -0.59
CA LYS A 120 13.86 12.39 -1.29
C LYS A 120 14.08 10.91 -1.64
N ILE A 121 13.06 10.08 -1.46
CA ILE A 121 13.04 8.73 -2.04
C ILE A 121 12.76 8.81 -3.55
N PRO A 122 13.07 7.77 -4.34
CA PRO A 122 12.73 7.73 -5.76
C PRO A 122 11.24 8.04 -6.02
N LYS A 123 10.96 8.79 -7.09
CA LYS A 123 9.60 9.15 -7.49
C LYS A 123 8.77 7.90 -7.86
N LYS A 124 9.42 6.91 -8.44
CA LYS A 124 8.86 5.61 -8.84
C LYS A 124 9.55 4.50 -8.05
N LEU A 125 8.77 3.65 -7.43
CA LEU A 125 9.23 2.50 -6.65
C LEU A 125 8.55 1.23 -7.15
N ILE A 126 9.27 0.12 -7.04
CA ILE A 126 8.78 -1.20 -7.39
C ILE A 126 8.58 -1.99 -6.10
N PHE A 127 7.34 -2.39 -5.86
CA PHE A 127 6.93 -3.22 -4.76
C PHE A 127 6.54 -4.61 -5.25
N LYS A 128 6.80 -5.63 -4.44
CA LYS A 128 6.35 -7.01 -4.65
C LYS A 128 5.59 -7.50 -3.43
N LEU A 129 4.79 -8.54 -3.59
CA LEU A 129 4.18 -9.23 -2.44
C LEU A 129 5.30 -9.63 -1.46
N THR A 130 5.05 -9.41 -0.18
CA THR A 130 5.96 -9.85 0.88
C THR A 130 5.87 -11.37 0.96
N GLU A 131 7.02 -12.04 0.91
CA GLU A 131 7.16 -13.51 1.06
C GLU A 131 7.10 -13.94 2.52
#